data_AF-A0A1W9S2X2-F1
#
_entry.id   AF-A0A1W9S2X2-F1
#
_cell.length_a   1.000
_cell.length_b   1.000
_cell.length_c   1.000
_cell.angle_alpha   90.00
_cell.angle_beta   90.00
_cell.angle_gamma   90.00
#
_symmetry.space_group_name_H-M   'P 1'
#
loop_
_entity.id
_entity.type
_entity.pdbx_description
1 polymer ?
#
loop_
_entity_poly.entity_id
_entity_poly.type
_entity_poly.pdbx_seq_one_letter_code
_entity_poly.pdbx_strand_id
1 'polypeptide(L)' 'MFIDELIITVKGGDGGDGVVSFRREKFVPRGGPDGGDGGKGGDVYFEARSGISTLFHLKGKNLF' A
#
# COMPACT_ATOMS: atom_id res chain seq x y z
N MET A 1 -19.44 17.94 19.59
CA MET A 1 -19.60 16.55 20.05
C MET A 1 -18.22 15.98 20.30
N PHE A 2 -17.95 15.48 21.50
CA PHE A 2 -16.66 14.90 21.87
C PHE A 2 -16.70 13.39 21.63
N ILE A 3 -15.60 12.84 21.09
CA ILE A 3 -15.42 11.41 20.87
C ILE A 3 -13.96 11.08 21.21
N ASP A 4 -13.77 10.25 22.21
CA ASP A 4 -12.48 9.71 22.66
C ASP A 4 -12.26 8.28 22.21
N GLU A 5 -13.33 7.54 21.91
CA GLU A 5 -13.27 6.17 21.40
C GLU A 5 -13.93 6.03 20.03
N LEU A 6 -13.25 5.35 19.11
CA LEU A 6 -13.75 5.05 17.77
C LEU A 6 -13.13 3.75 17.26
N ILE A 7 -13.93 2.93 16.58
CA ILE A 7 -13.44 1.78 15.82
C ILE A 7 -13.31 2.21 14.36
N ILE A 8 -12.13 2.01 13.78
CA ILE A 8 -11.84 2.25 12.36
C ILE A 8 -11.22 1.01 11.72
N THR A 9 -11.44 0.86 10.43
CA THR A 9 -10.78 -0.15 9.60
C THR A 9 -9.75 0.55 8.74
N VAL A 10 -8.53 0.00 8.72
CA VAL A 10 -7.45 0.49 7.86
C VAL A 10 -6.87 -0.67 7.06
N LYS A 11 -6.43 -0.38 5.84
CA LYS A 11 -5.76 -1.35 4.96
C LYS A 11 -4.49 -0.71 4.39
N GLY A 12 -3.38 -1.44 4.41
CA GLY A 12 -2.17 -1.07 3.66
C GLY A 12 -2.35 -1.28 2.16
N GLY A 13 -1.35 -0.87 1.38
CA GLY A 13 -1.31 -1.17 -0.05
C GLY A 13 -1.01 -2.66 -0.28
N ASP A 14 -1.59 -3.20 -1.35
CA ASP A 14 -1.45 -4.63 -1.69
C ASP A 14 -0.04 -5.01 -2.16
N GLY A 15 0.73 -4.03 -2.68
CA GLY A 15 1.98 -4.28 -3.39
C GLY A 15 1.75 -4.47 -4.89
N GLY A 16 2.84 -4.47 -5.65
CA GLY A 16 2.79 -4.76 -7.07
C GLY A 16 3.06 -6.23 -7.34
N ASP A 17 2.46 -6.78 -8.39
CA ASP A 17 2.84 -8.09 -8.90
C ASP A 17 4.22 -8.02 -9.57
N GLY A 18 5.03 -9.06 -9.39
CA GLY A 18 6.19 -9.29 -10.24
C GLY A 18 5.78 -9.70 -11.65
N VAL A 19 6.71 -9.68 -12.59
CA VAL A 19 6.44 -10.04 -14.00
C VAL A 19 7.20 -11.28 -14.40
N VAL A 20 6.53 -12.21 -15.08
CA VAL A 20 7.19 -13.34 -15.74
C VAL A 20 7.57 -12.91 -17.15
N SER A 21 8.87 -12.74 -17.39
CA SER A 21 9.41 -12.33 -18.70
C SER A 21 10.70 -13.09 -19.03
N PHE A 22 10.97 -13.19 -20.33
CA PHE A 22 12.21 -13.75 -20.89
C PHE A 22 12.79 -12.79 -21.92
N ARG A 23 14.12 -12.63 -21.91
CA ARG A 23 14.85 -11.80 -22.88
C ARG A 23 14.63 -12.32 -24.28
N ARG A 24 14.36 -11.41 -25.22
CA ARG A 24 14.22 -11.72 -26.65
C ARG A 24 15.16 -10.86 -27.48
N GLU A 25 16.16 -11.50 -28.06
CA GLU A 25 17.15 -10.86 -28.93
C GLU A 25 17.20 -11.60 -30.27
N LYS A 26 17.45 -10.86 -31.37
CA LYS A 26 17.31 -11.33 -32.76
C LYS A 26 18.06 -12.64 -33.07
N PHE A 27 19.14 -12.93 -32.34
CA PHE A 27 19.99 -14.11 -32.56
C PHE A 27 20.14 -14.99 -31.30
N VAL A 28 19.28 -14.80 -30.29
CA VAL A 28 19.27 -15.60 -29.07
C VAL A 28 17.91 -16.30 -28.97
N PRO A 29 17.80 -17.57 -29.44
CA PRO A 29 16.53 -18.29 -29.48
C PRO A 29 15.88 -18.51 -28.11
N ARG A 30 16.68 -18.54 -27.03
CA ARG A 30 16.23 -18.71 -25.65
C ARG A 30 17.01 -17.77 -24.73
N GLY A 31 16.56 -16.53 -24.65
CA GLY A 31 17.08 -15.61 -23.64
C GLY A 31 16.66 -16.04 -22.23
N GLY A 32 17.51 -15.73 -21.25
CA GLY A 32 17.23 -16.02 -19.84
C GLY A 32 16.03 -15.22 -19.31
N PRO A 33 15.51 -15.59 -18.12
CA PRO A 33 14.49 -14.82 -17.43
C PRO A 33 14.98 -13.39 -17.15
N ASP A 34 14.14 -12.40 -17.40
CA ASP A 34 14.37 -10.97 -17.09
C ASP A 34 13.17 -10.30 -16.43
N GLY A 35 12.29 -11.11 -15.86
CA GLY A 35 11.19 -10.62 -15.04
C GLY A 35 11.69 -9.85 -13.83
N GLY A 36 11.08 -8.70 -13.56
CA GLY A 36 11.31 -7.92 -12.35
C GLY A 36 10.38 -8.31 -11.21
N ASP A 37 10.79 -7.98 -9.99
CA ASP A 37 10.01 -8.18 -8.78
C ASP A 37 8.86 -7.17 -8.65
N GLY A 38 7.87 -7.57 -7.87
CA GLY A 38 6.78 -6.70 -7.43
C GLY A 38 7.24 -5.65 -6.42
N GLY A 39 6.60 -4.48 -6.45
CA GLY A 39 6.86 -3.41 -5.49
C GLY A 39 6.22 -3.68 -4.11
N LYS A 40 6.82 -3.13 -3.05
CA LYS A 40 6.23 -3.17 -1.70
C LYS A 40 4.92 -2.38 -1.66
N GLY A 41 3.91 -2.94 -1.00
CA GLY A 41 2.68 -2.24 -0.64
C GLY A 41 2.90 -1.09 0.35
N GLY A 42 1.99 -0.13 0.35
CA GLY A 42 2.04 1.04 1.24
C GLY A 42 1.74 0.69 2.70
N ASP A 43 2.43 1.34 3.63
CA ASP A 43 2.18 1.19 5.06
C ASP A 43 1.09 2.18 5.53
N VAL A 44 0.32 1.79 6.56
CA VAL A 44 -0.55 2.72 7.30
C VAL A 44 0.07 2.97 8.67
N TYR A 45 0.26 4.24 9.01
CA TYR A 45 0.71 4.66 10.34
C TYR A 45 -0.18 5.78 10.87
N PHE A 46 -0.21 5.91 12.20
CA PHE A 46 -0.86 7.02 12.88
C PHE A 46 0.20 7.98 13.37
N GLU A 47 -0.01 9.27 13.11
CA GLU A 47 0.82 10.35 13.63
C GLU A 47 0.01 11.18 14.61
N ALA A 48 0.50 11.27 15.85
CA ALA A 48 -0.10 12.13 16.85
C ALA A 48 0.20 13.59 16.54
N ARG A 49 -0.83 14.44 16.49
CA ARG A 49 -0.69 15.87 16.21
C ARG A 49 -1.23 16.72 17.35
N SER A 50 -0.44 17.71 17.77
CA SER A 50 -0.90 18.74 18.70
C SER A 50 -2.05 19.56 18.11
N GLY A 51 -3.07 19.86 18.92
CA GLY A 51 -4.24 20.65 18.50
C GLY A 51 -5.42 19.81 18.00
N ILE A 52 -5.29 18.48 17.98
CA ILE A 52 -6.41 17.56 17.79
C ILE A 52 -6.80 16.99 19.15
N SER A 53 -7.94 17.42 19.68
CA SER A 53 -8.40 17.06 21.02
C SER A 53 -9.49 15.98 21.04
N THR A 54 -9.92 15.47 19.88
CA THR A 54 -11.02 14.52 19.75
C THR A 54 -10.86 13.67 18.49
N LEU A 55 -11.30 12.41 18.55
CA LEU A 55 -11.37 11.48 17.41
C LEU A 55 -12.52 11.80 16.45
N PHE A 56 -13.33 12.82 16.73
CA PHE A 56 -14.46 13.22 15.90
C PHE A 56 -14.09 13.37 14.40
N HIS A 57 -12.87 13.84 14.11
CA HIS A 57 -12.37 14.02 12.74
C HIS A 57 -12.19 12.71 11.94
N LEU A 58 -12.17 11.56 12.61
CA LEU A 58 -12.09 10.22 12.02
C LEU A 58 -13.47 9.57 11.86
N LYS A 59 -14.54 10.14 12.43
CA LYS A 59 -15.87 9.55 12.40
C LYS A 59 -16.38 9.39 10.96
N GLY A 60 -16.78 8.17 10.60
CA GLY A 60 -17.36 7.86 9.29
C GLY A 60 -16.35 7.78 8.15
N LYS A 61 -15.04 7.86 8.43
CA LYS A 61 -14.00 7.63 7.43
C LYS A 61 -13.70 6.14 7.32
N ASN A 62 -13.93 5.62 6.11
CA ASN A 62 -13.40 4.33 5.69
C ASN A 62 -12.08 4.59 4.97
N LEU A 63 -10.96 4.18 5.56
CA LEU A 63 -9.62 4.35 5.00
C LEU A 63 -9.25 3.07 4.23
N PHE A 64 -9.79 2.94 3.02
CA PHE A 64 -9.48 1.86 2.06
C PHE A 64 -8.63 2.38 0.92
#